data_AF-A0AAX0HBH3-F1
#
_entry.id   AF-A0AAX0HBH3-F1
#
_cell.length_a   1.000
_cell.length_b   1.000
_cell.length_c   1.000
_cell.angle_alpha   90.00
_cell.angle_beta   90.00
_cell.angle_gamma   90.00
#
_symmetry.space_group_name_H-M   'P 1'
#
loop_
_entity.id
_entity.type
_entity.pdbx_description
1 polymer ?
#
loop_
_entity_poly.entity_id
_entity_poly.type
_entity_poly.pdbx_seq_one_letter_code
_entity_poly.pdbx_strand_id
1 'polypeptide(L)'
;MEIIAVILILLFIVAIYNKMPEATKKEPSLYDKLLEANVDIIKGVGNPYVDMFSKEEIADLLRVISEECDKIALEINERVSGNQKLFILNEIIFASGVQDKKFGIEHLNYELDRYRKFGMRKDNNGLIKEE
;
A
#
# COMPACT_ATOMS: atom_id res chain seq x y z
N MET A 1 32.85 -39.43 -29.95
CA MET A 1 33.20 -38.51 -28.84
C MET A 1 32.08 -37.53 -28.53
N GLU A 2 31.39 -36.99 -29.55
CA GLU A 2 30.30 -36.01 -29.38
C GLU A 2 29.09 -36.54 -28.57
N ILE A 3 28.65 -37.78 -28.82
CA ILE A 3 27.51 -38.38 -28.11
C ILE A 3 27.78 -38.53 -26.59
N ILE A 4 29.01 -38.87 -26.22
CA ILE A 4 29.40 -39.02 -24.80
C ILE A 4 29.38 -37.66 -24.09
N ALA A 5 29.83 -36.60 -24.77
CA ALA A 5 29.78 -35.24 -24.24
C ALA A 5 28.33 -34.76 -24.03
N VAL A 6 27.42 -35.08 -24.96
CA VAL A 6 25.99 -34.75 -24.85
C VAL A 6 25.35 -35.45 -23.64
N ILE A 7 25.67 -36.73 -23.43
CA ILE A 7 25.17 -37.50 -22.27
C ILE A 7 25.68 -36.90 -20.96
N LEU A 8 26.96 -36.52 -20.90
CA LEU A 8 27.55 -35.91 -19.70
C LEU A 8 26.93 -34.55 -19.37
N ILE A 9 26.62 -33.73 -20.38
CA ILE A 9 25.93 -32.44 -20.21
C ILE A 9 24.51 -32.66 -19.69
N LEU A 10 23.77 -33.63 -20.24
CA LEU A 10 22.42 -33.96 -19.76
C LEU A 10 22.42 -34.44 -18.30
N LEU A 11 23.35 -35.32 -17.95
CA LEU A 11 23.51 -35.79 -16.57
C LEU A 11 23.87 -34.64 -15.61
N PHE A 12 24.69 -33.69 -16.07
CA PHE A 12 25.05 -32.52 -15.28
C PHE A 12 23.85 -31.58 -15.04
N ILE A 13 23.03 -31.32 -16.07
CA ILE A 13 21.81 -30.50 -15.93
C ILE A 13 20.82 -31.16 -14.96
N VAL A 14 20.61 -32.47 -15.08
CA VAL A 14 19.74 -33.23 -14.16
C VAL A 14 20.27 -33.19 -12.73
N ALA A 15 21.59 -33.31 -12.55
CA ALA A 15 22.22 -33.23 -11.23
C ALA A 15 22.09 -31.84 -10.57
N ILE A 16 22.10 -30.76 -11.36
CA ILE A 16 21.83 -29.40 -10.86
C ILE A 16 20.35 -29.27 -10.48
N TYR A 17 19.44 -29.71 -11.36
CA TYR A 17 17.99 -29.60 -11.13
C TYR A 17 17.56 -30.32 -9.84
N ASN A 18 18.05 -31.54 -9.61
CA ASN A 18 17.74 -32.31 -8.40
C ASN A 18 18.35 -31.73 -7.11
N LYS A 19 19.32 -30.82 -7.22
CA LYS A 19 19.94 -30.12 -6.08
C LYS A 19 19.36 -28.71 -5.87
N MET A 20 18.47 -28.24 -6.75
CA MET A 20 17.78 -26.99 -6.49
C MET A 20 16.78 -27.22 -5.36
N PRO A 21 16.88 -26.46 -4.24
CA PRO A 21 15.87 -26.54 -3.19
C PRO A 21 14.52 -26.18 -3.80
N GLU A 22 13.47 -26.91 -3.42
CA GLU A 22 12.11 -26.56 -3.81
C GLU A 22 11.85 -25.10 -3.42
N ALA A 23 11.40 -24.31 -4.39
CA ALA A 23 10.98 -22.95 -4.15
C ALA A 23 9.72 -23.01 -3.26
N THR A 24 9.94 -23.09 -1.95
CA THR A 24 8.89 -22.99 -0.96
C THR A 24 8.28 -21.60 -1.13
N LYS A 25 7.06 -21.56 -1.68
CA LYS A 25 6.26 -20.33 -1.70
C LYS A 25 6.14 -19.91 -0.24
N LYS A 26 6.80 -18.80 0.15
CA LYS A 26 6.61 -18.22 1.48
C LYS A 26 5.12 -18.00 1.65
N GLU A 27 4.52 -18.58 2.68
CA GLU A 27 3.15 -18.24 3.05
C GLU A 27 3.11 -16.74 3.38
N PRO A 28 2.12 -15.99 2.85
CA PRO A 28 1.97 -14.58 3.16
C PRO A 28 1.79 -14.39 4.67
N SER A 29 2.56 -13.47 5.24
CA SER A 29 2.41 -13.12 6.66
C SER A 29 1.05 -12.46 6.91
N LEU A 30 0.62 -12.38 8.18
CA LEU A 30 -0.58 -11.62 8.56
C LEU A 30 -0.48 -10.15 8.11
N TYR A 31 0.72 -9.58 8.17
CA TYR A 31 1.00 -8.24 7.67
C TYR A 31 0.73 -8.13 6.17
N ASP A 32 1.23 -9.08 5.37
CA ASP A 32 1.04 -9.08 3.92
C ASP A 32 -0.44 -9.14 3.55
N LYS A 33 -1.22 -9.94 4.27
CA LYS A 33 -2.68 -10.09 4.10
C LYS A 33 -3.44 -8.82 4.47
N LEU A 34 -3.08 -8.16 5.58
CA LEU A 34 -3.70 -6.90 5.99
C LEU A 34 -3.35 -5.77 5.04
N LEU A 35 -2.12 -5.72 4.57
CA LEU A 35 -1.69 -4.73 3.58
C LEU A 35 -2.43 -4.92 2.26
N GLU A 36 -2.52 -6.17 1.78
CA GLU A 36 -3.28 -6.52 0.58
C GLU A 36 -4.76 -6.13 0.71
N ALA A 37 -5.40 -6.43 1.85
CA ALA A 37 -6.78 -6.01 2.11
C ALA A 37 -6.95 -4.47 2.08
N ASN A 38 -6.01 -3.70 2.63
CA ASN A 38 -6.08 -2.23 2.57
C ASN A 38 -5.88 -1.70 1.15
N VAL A 39 -4.96 -2.29 0.38
CA VAL A 39 -4.77 -1.94 -1.04
C VAL A 39 -6.03 -2.26 -1.84
N ASP A 40 -6.65 -3.41 -1.61
CA ASP A 40 -7.89 -3.81 -2.28
C ASP A 40 -9.05 -2.88 -1.94
N ILE A 41 -9.17 -2.44 -0.67
CA ILE A 41 -10.15 -1.43 -0.27
C ILE A 41 -9.94 -0.14 -1.07
N ILE A 42 -8.70 0.35 -1.13
CA ILE A 42 -8.34 1.59 -1.84
C ILE A 42 -8.64 1.48 -3.35
N LYS A 43 -8.33 0.33 -3.96
CA LYS A 43 -8.69 0.04 -5.36
C LYS A 43 -10.19 0.00 -5.58
N GLY A 44 -10.93 -0.53 -4.61
CA GLY A 44 -12.39 -0.61 -4.63
C GLY A 44 -13.09 0.76 -4.63
N VAL A 45 -12.43 1.83 -4.18
CA VAL A 45 -13.00 3.19 -4.14
C VAL A 45 -12.90 3.91 -5.50
N GLY A 46 -12.39 3.25 -6.54
CA GLY A 46 -12.40 3.78 -7.91
C GLY A 46 -11.41 4.91 -8.17
N ASN A 47 -10.35 5.03 -7.36
CA ASN A 47 -9.29 6.01 -7.60
C ASN A 47 -8.39 5.57 -8.77
N PRO A 48 -8.36 6.34 -9.89
CA PRO A 48 -7.65 5.93 -11.10
C PRO A 48 -6.13 5.99 -10.97
N TYR A 49 -5.60 6.59 -9.89
CA TYR A 49 -4.18 6.84 -9.69
C TYR A 49 -3.52 5.85 -8.72
N VAL A 50 -4.26 4.89 -8.18
CA VAL A 50 -3.73 3.92 -7.21
C VAL A 50 -2.58 3.10 -7.79
N ASP A 51 -2.69 2.67 -9.04
CA ASP A 51 -1.64 1.86 -9.69
C ASP A 51 -0.36 2.65 -10.02
N MET A 52 -0.33 3.97 -9.77
CA MET A 52 0.90 4.78 -9.83
C MET A 52 1.82 4.56 -8.63
N PHE A 53 1.33 3.91 -7.58
CA PHE A 53 2.05 3.64 -6.35
C PHE A 53 2.35 2.14 -6.24
N SER A 54 3.58 1.81 -5.81
CA SER A 54 3.88 0.43 -5.42
C SER A 54 3.13 0.06 -4.13
N LYS A 55 3.00 -1.25 -3.87
CA LYS A 55 2.39 -1.75 -2.62
C LYS A 55 3.13 -1.20 -1.39
N GLU A 56 4.45 -1.11 -1.47
CA GLU A 56 5.32 -0.58 -0.43
C GLU A 56 5.09 0.92 -0.23
N GLU A 57 4.94 1.69 -1.30
CA GLU A 57 4.66 3.13 -1.21
C GLU A 57 3.29 3.40 -0.54
N ILE A 58 2.27 2.61 -0.89
CA ILE A 58 0.95 2.69 -0.23
C ILE A 58 1.07 2.32 1.25
N ALA A 59 1.84 1.29 1.58
CA ALA A 59 2.07 0.86 2.96
C ALA A 59 2.75 1.96 3.80
N ASP A 60 3.78 2.60 3.23
CA ASP A 60 4.51 3.68 3.89
C ASP A 60 3.63 4.92 4.10
N LEU A 61 2.83 5.30 3.10
CA LEU A 61 1.87 6.39 3.24
C LEU A 61 0.84 6.09 4.32
N LEU A 62 0.25 4.88 4.33
CA LEU A 62 -0.72 4.47 5.34
C LEU A 62 -0.12 4.49 6.74
N ARG A 63 1.14 4.08 6.89
CA ARG A 63 1.87 4.11 8.16
C ARG A 63 2.05 5.55 8.64
N VAL A 64 2.56 6.44 7.78
CA VAL A 64 2.76 7.86 8.12
C VAL A 64 1.44 8.52 8.52
N ILE A 65 0.38 8.33 7.72
CA ILE A 65 -0.96 8.84 8.03
C ILE A 65 -1.44 8.31 9.37
N SER A 66 -1.26 7.01 9.64
CA SER A 66 -1.71 6.41 10.89
C SER A 66 -0.98 6.99 12.10
N GLU A 67 0.35 7.09 12.03
CA GLU A 67 1.19 7.65 13.10
C GLU A 67 0.85 9.11 13.38
N GLU A 68 0.76 9.95 12.36
CA GLU A 68 0.50 11.39 12.52
C GLU A 68 -0.95 11.67 12.95
N CYS A 69 -1.93 10.97 12.37
CA CYS A 69 -3.32 11.10 12.82
C CYS A 69 -3.49 10.64 14.28
N ASP A 70 -2.84 9.56 14.71
CA ASP A 70 -2.94 9.10 16.11
C ASP A 70 -2.31 10.10 17.08
N LYS A 71 -1.17 10.71 16.71
CA LYS A 71 -0.56 11.79 17.51
C LYS A 71 -1.52 12.97 17.66
N ILE A 72 -2.06 13.47 16.54
CA ILE A 72 -2.99 14.60 16.56
C ILE A 72 -4.27 14.26 17.35
N ALA A 73 -4.81 13.05 17.16
CA ALA A 73 -5.99 12.58 17.88
C ALA A 73 -5.79 12.63 19.40
N LEU A 74 -4.60 12.23 19.88
CA LEU A 74 -4.22 12.37 21.29
C LEU A 74 -4.10 13.84 21.72
N GLU A 75 -3.52 14.71 20.89
CA GLU A 75 -3.37 16.15 21.18
C GLU A 75 -4.73 16.83 21.39
N ILE A 76 -5.74 16.48 20.59
CA ILE A 76 -7.07 17.13 20.60
C ILE A 76 -8.15 16.30 21.30
N ASN A 77 -7.77 15.17 21.93
CA ASN A 77 -8.66 14.22 22.62
C ASN A 77 -9.82 13.72 21.75
N GLU A 78 -9.49 13.31 20.52
CA GLU A 78 -10.42 12.73 19.54
C GLU A 78 -10.03 11.27 19.22
N ARG A 79 -10.92 10.53 18.58
CA ARG A 79 -10.64 9.19 18.05
C ARG A 79 -10.78 9.20 16.54
N VAL A 80 -9.74 8.71 15.85
CA VAL A 80 -9.75 8.52 14.39
C VAL A 80 -9.91 7.04 14.07
N SER A 81 -10.86 6.72 13.20
CA SER A 81 -11.09 5.36 12.71
C SER A 81 -10.12 4.97 11.58
N GLY A 82 -9.90 3.67 11.38
CA GLY A 82 -9.11 3.18 10.24
C GLY A 82 -9.67 3.63 8.89
N ASN A 83 -11.00 3.66 8.74
CA ASN A 83 -11.65 4.12 7.50
C ASN A 83 -11.37 5.59 7.21
N GLN A 84 -11.31 6.45 8.24
CA GLN A 84 -10.93 7.85 8.06
C GLN A 84 -9.47 8.00 7.62
N LYS A 85 -8.56 7.15 8.12
CA LYS A 85 -7.17 7.13 7.67
C LYS A 85 -7.04 6.65 6.22
N LEU A 86 -7.80 5.63 5.84
CA LEU A 86 -7.87 5.15 4.45
C LEU A 86 -8.47 6.20 3.51
N PHE A 87 -9.44 6.99 3.97
CA PHE A 87 -9.99 8.11 3.22
C PHE A 87 -8.92 9.17 2.92
N ILE A 88 -8.16 9.58 3.95
CA ILE A 88 -7.05 10.52 3.78
C ILE A 88 -6.03 9.96 2.80
N LEU A 89 -5.63 8.68 2.94
CA LEU A 89 -4.74 8.01 2.00
C LEU A 89 -5.24 8.10 0.55
N ASN A 90 -6.54 7.88 0.34
CA ASN A 90 -7.14 7.98 -0.98
C ASN A 90 -7.06 9.41 -1.55
N GLU A 91 -7.32 10.43 -0.74
CA GLU A 91 -7.15 11.84 -1.14
C GLU A 91 -5.69 12.16 -1.50
N ILE A 92 -4.71 11.63 -0.75
CA ILE A 92 -3.28 11.83 -1.03
C ILE A 92 -2.88 11.18 -2.36
N ILE A 93 -3.33 9.95 -2.60
CA ILE A 93 -3.08 9.25 -3.87
C ILE A 93 -3.71 10.00 -5.04
N PHE A 94 -4.95 10.48 -4.86
CA PHE A 94 -5.64 11.25 -5.89
C PHE A 94 -4.92 12.56 -6.21
N ALA A 95 -4.58 13.36 -5.20
CA ALA A 95 -3.80 14.59 -5.35
C ALA A 95 -2.47 14.33 -6.07
N SER A 96 -1.79 13.24 -5.72
CA SER A 96 -0.53 12.86 -6.34
C SER A 96 -0.65 12.54 -7.83
N GLY A 97 -1.74 11.89 -8.23
CA GLY A 97 -1.98 11.53 -9.62
C GLY A 97 -2.48 12.69 -10.48
N VAL A 98 -3.19 13.65 -9.90
CA VAL A 98 -3.64 14.87 -10.59
C VAL A 98 -2.48 15.78 -10.96
N GLN A 99 -1.43 15.82 -10.13
CA GLN A 99 -0.29 16.71 -10.36
C GLN A 99 1.05 15.96 -10.30
N ASP A 100 1.56 15.70 -9.10
CA ASP A 100 2.77 14.90 -8.88
C ASP A 100 2.83 14.40 -7.42
N LYS A 101 3.74 13.46 -7.14
CA LYS A 101 3.93 12.91 -5.79
C LYS A 101 4.28 13.99 -4.74
N LYS A 102 4.93 15.09 -5.14
CA LYS A 102 5.28 16.17 -4.21
C LYS A 102 4.02 16.91 -3.76
N PHE A 103 3.09 17.19 -4.68
CA PHE A 103 1.80 17.79 -4.38
C PHE A 103 0.98 16.90 -3.44
N GLY A 104 1.04 15.58 -3.58
CA GLY A 104 0.44 14.65 -2.63
C GLY A 104 0.95 14.82 -1.19
N ILE A 105 2.27 14.96 -1.02
CA ILE A 105 2.87 15.20 0.30
C ILE A 105 2.50 16.59 0.85
N GLU A 106 2.46 17.62 0.00
CA GLU A 106 1.97 18.95 0.39
C GLU A 106 0.50 18.88 0.85
N HIS A 107 -0.32 18.11 0.16
CA HIS A 107 -1.71 17.87 0.53
C HIS A 107 -1.84 17.09 1.85
N LEU A 108 -0.98 16.10 2.11
CA LEU A 108 -0.94 15.40 3.39
C LEU A 108 -0.66 16.35 4.56
N ASN A 109 0.35 17.21 4.41
CA ASN A 109 0.67 18.20 5.44
C ASN A 109 -0.50 19.16 5.69
N TYR A 110 -1.15 19.61 4.61
CA TYR A 110 -2.36 20.42 4.72
C TYR A 110 -3.47 19.71 5.50
N GLU A 111 -3.75 18.43 5.18
CA GLU A 111 -4.80 17.65 5.84
C GLU A 111 -4.51 17.41 7.33
N LEU A 112 -3.25 17.14 7.68
CA LEU A 112 -2.81 16.99 9.08
C LEU A 112 -2.94 18.31 9.86
N ASP A 113 -2.49 19.43 9.29
CA ASP A 113 -2.63 20.74 9.93
C ASP A 113 -4.08 21.16 10.10
N ARG A 114 -4.91 20.88 9.10
CA ARG A 114 -6.36 21.10 9.14
C ARG A 114 -6.98 20.22 10.23
N TYR A 115 -6.62 18.94 10.29
CA TYR A 115 -7.11 18.02 11.31
C TYR A 115 -6.77 18.50 12.72
N ARG A 116 -5.51 18.89 12.97
CA ARG A 116 -5.07 19.43 14.25
C ARG A 116 -5.85 20.67 14.70
N LYS A 117 -6.26 21.53 13.76
CA LYS A 117 -6.98 22.78 14.07
C LYS A 117 -8.48 22.59 14.26
N PHE A 118 -9.10 21.69 13.50
CA PHE A 118 -10.56 21.63 13.36
C PHE A 118 -11.18 20.28 13.72
N GLY A 119 -10.37 19.27 14.05
CA GLY A 119 -10.85 17.91 14.27
C GLY A 119 -11.22 17.18 12.97
N MET A 120 -11.71 15.94 13.08
CA MET A 120 -12.06 15.17 11.90
C MET A 120 -13.29 15.76 11.19
N ARG A 121 -13.26 15.70 9.85
CA ARG A 121 -14.43 15.99 9.02
C ARG A 121 -15.56 15.03 9.40
N LYS A 122 -16.76 15.57 9.66
CA LYS A 122 -17.98 14.80 9.96
C LYS A 122 -18.74 14.37 8.71
N ASP A 123 -18.47 15.05 7.60
CA ASP A 123 -18.98 14.73 6.29
C ASP A 123 -18.13 13.62 5.64
N ASN A 124 -18.61 12.38 5.77
CA ASN A 124 -18.17 11.26 4.91
C ASN A 124 -18.61 11.43 3.44
N ASN A 125 -19.15 12.59 3.05
CA ASN A 125 -19.72 12.84 1.71
C ASN A 125 -18.66 12.96 0.59
N GLY A 126 -17.39 12.66 0.87
CA GLY A 126 -16.34 12.70 -0.14
C GLY A 126 -16.19 11.42 -0.98
N LEU A 127 -16.71 10.26 -0.57
CA LEU A 127 -16.43 8.99 -1.28
C LEU A 127 -17.59 7.98 -1.41
N ILE A 128 -18.83 8.32 -1.05
CA ILE A 128 -19.98 7.50 -1.43
C ILE A 128 -21.04 8.40 -2.06
N LYS A 129 -21.18 8.33 -3.38
CA LYS A 129 -22.49 8.60 -3.99
C LYS A 129 -23.36 7.39 -3.66
N GLU A 130 -24.37 7.60 -2.84
CA GLU A 130 -25.52 6.69 -2.83
C GLU A 130 -26.19 6.82 -4.21
N GLU A 131 -26.11 5.74 -5.00
CA GLU A 131 -27.14 5.39 -5.98
C GLU A 131 -27.99 4.26 -5.39
#